data_AF-A0A7R9E9I5-F1
#
_entry.id   AF-A0A7R9E9I5-F1
#
_cell.length_a   1.000
_cell.length_b   1.000
_cell.length_c   1.000
_cell.angle_alpha   90.00
_cell.angle_beta   90.00
_cell.angle_gamma   90.00
#
_symmetry.space_group_name_H-M   'P 1'
#
loop_
_entity.id
_entity.type
_entity.pdbx_description
1 polymer ?
#
loop_
_entity_poly.entity_id
_entity_poly.type
_entity_poly.pdbx_seq_one_letter_code
_entity_poly.pdbx_strand_id
1 'polypeptide(L)'
;MLEVGCGVGNLVYPLLEEGCDMFMYACDLSPRAVNLVKAHALYSEKNIKAFQTDITTDEVLKEIPEESLDIVTLIFVLSSIHPCKFLQVLRVLYRILKPRGVILFRDYGLYDMAQLRFKPGHKIADNLYMRQDGTRSYYFSEEYLFELLVGAGFEVVSNMYIQRRTVNKKDGIDVPRIFIQAKAKKPAVPTT
;
A
#
# COMPACT_ATOMS: atom_id res chain seq x y z
N MET A 1 0.59 -4.34 -13.51
CA MET A 1 0.75 -4.06 -12.05
C MET A 1 -0.56 -3.54 -11.48
N LEU A 2 -0.79 -3.64 -10.17
CA LEU A 2 -1.82 -2.88 -9.44
C LEU A 2 -1.19 -1.88 -8.45
N GLU A 3 -1.59 -0.61 -8.52
CA GLU A 3 -1.43 0.37 -7.46
C GLU A 3 -2.69 0.40 -6.58
N VAL A 4 -2.58 -0.09 -5.34
CA VAL A 4 -3.64 0.04 -4.34
C VAL A 4 -3.51 1.40 -3.65
N GLY A 5 -4.63 2.10 -3.47
CA GLY A 5 -4.65 3.44 -2.87
C GLY A 5 -3.98 4.48 -3.76
N CYS A 6 -4.40 4.56 -5.03
CA CYS A 6 -3.71 5.35 -6.05
C CYS A 6 -3.73 6.86 -5.80
N GLY A 7 -4.65 7.38 -4.97
CA GLY A 7 -4.72 8.80 -4.66
C GLY A 7 -4.85 9.66 -5.94
N VAL A 8 -3.82 10.45 -6.24
CA VAL A 8 -3.77 11.29 -7.46
C VAL A 8 -2.89 10.70 -8.57
N GLY A 9 -2.38 9.49 -8.40
CA GLY A 9 -1.57 8.78 -9.40
C GLY A 9 -0.06 9.08 -9.32
N ASN A 10 0.46 9.44 -8.13
CA ASN A 10 1.86 9.79 -7.93
C ASN A 10 2.86 8.64 -8.15
N LEU A 11 2.39 7.41 -8.36
CA LEU A 11 3.22 6.28 -8.74
C LEU A 11 3.00 5.89 -10.21
N VAL A 12 1.76 5.72 -10.66
CA VAL A 12 1.48 5.30 -12.05
C VAL A 12 1.95 6.31 -13.10
N TYR A 13 1.83 7.63 -12.87
CA TYR A 13 2.22 8.61 -13.89
C TYR A 13 3.73 8.74 -14.07
N PRO A 14 4.55 8.86 -13.00
CA PRO A 14 6.00 8.84 -13.18
C PRO A 14 6.49 7.57 -13.88
N LEU A 15 5.90 6.40 -13.61
CA LEU A 15 6.26 5.16 -14.31
C LEU A 15 5.93 5.22 -15.81
N LEU A 16 4.80 5.83 -16.17
CA LEU A 16 4.41 6.02 -17.56
C LEU A 16 5.33 7.02 -18.28
N GLU A 17 5.72 8.10 -17.61
CA GLU A 17 6.65 9.12 -18.13
C GLU A 17 8.06 8.56 -18.35
N GLU A 18 8.53 7.65 -17.49
CA GLU A 18 9.77 6.90 -17.64
C GLU A 18 9.71 5.83 -18.75
N GLY A 19 8.58 5.72 -19.47
CA GLY A 19 8.42 4.80 -20.58
C GLY A 19 8.27 3.34 -20.18
N CYS A 20 7.75 3.07 -18.97
CA CYS A 20 7.48 1.71 -18.52
C CYS A 20 6.37 1.07 -19.37
N ASP A 21 6.74 0.10 -20.21
CA ASP A 21 5.80 -0.67 -21.05
C ASP A 21 5.10 -1.75 -20.22
N MET A 22 4.16 -1.34 -19.38
CA MET A 22 3.35 -2.22 -18.56
C MET A 22 1.93 -1.69 -18.39
N PHE A 23 0.94 -2.57 -18.54
CA PHE A 23 -0.44 -2.24 -18.17
C PHE A 23 -0.59 -2.10 -16.65
N MET A 24 -1.22 -1.00 -16.23
CA MET A 24 -1.38 -0.63 -14.83
C MET A 24 -2.86 -0.55 -14.43
N TYR A 25 -3.22 -1.28 -13.39
CA TYR A 25 -4.45 -1.04 -12.65
C TYR A 25 -4.16 -0.05 -11.53
N ALA A 26 -5.08 0.86 -11.28
CA ALA A 26 -5.00 1.81 -10.17
C ALA A 26 -6.34 1.83 -9.44
N CYS A 27 -6.35 1.56 -8.14
CA CYS A 27 -7.59 1.55 -7.39
C CYS A 27 -7.52 2.38 -6.12
N ASP A 28 -8.67 2.92 -5.72
CA ASP A 28 -8.83 3.66 -4.46
C ASP A 28 -10.24 3.45 -3.92
N LEU A 29 -10.40 3.56 -2.60
CA LEU A 29 -11.72 3.56 -1.96
C LEU A 29 -12.48 4.85 -2.31
N SER A 30 -11.75 5.96 -2.48
CA SER A 30 -12.29 7.28 -2.77
C SER A 30 -12.59 7.43 -4.27
N PRO A 31 -13.85 7.68 -4.66
CA PRO A 31 -14.18 7.95 -6.05
C PRO A 31 -13.53 9.25 -6.54
N ARG A 32 -13.26 10.20 -5.63
CA ARG A 32 -12.54 11.44 -5.95
C ARG A 32 -11.10 11.16 -6.38
N ALA A 33 -10.39 10.26 -5.72
CA ALA A 33 -9.03 9.86 -6.09
C ALA A 33 -9.01 9.25 -7.50
N VAL A 34 -9.89 8.28 -7.75
CA VAL A 34 -10.05 7.64 -9.06
C VAL A 34 -10.35 8.66 -10.16
N ASN A 35 -11.23 9.64 -9.90
CA ASN A 35 -11.54 10.70 -10.86
C ASN A 35 -10.34 11.61 -11.15
N LEU A 36 -9.49 11.90 -10.16
CA LEU A 36 -8.28 12.69 -10.37
C LEU A 36 -7.26 11.95 -11.24
N VAL A 37 -7.10 10.64 -11.05
CA VAL A 37 -6.31 9.80 -11.95
C VAL A 37 -6.90 9.86 -13.37
N LYS A 38 -8.20 9.58 -13.55
CA LYS A 38 -8.83 9.60 -14.88
C LYS A 38 -8.75 10.96 -15.60
N ALA A 39 -8.66 12.08 -14.86
CA ALA A 39 -8.56 13.42 -15.42
C ALA A 39 -7.13 13.82 -15.83
N HIS A 40 -6.11 13.03 -15.52
CA HIS A 40 -4.73 13.34 -15.89
C HIS A 40 -4.51 13.30 -17.40
N ALA A 41 -3.68 14.20 -17.93
CA ALA A 41 -3.45 14.33 -19.38
C ALA A 41 -2.86 13.06 -20.04
N LEU A 42 -2.14 12.26 -19.27
CA LEU A 42 -1.56 10.99 -19.73
C LEU A 42 -2.47 9.78 -19.52
N TYR A 43 -3.67 9.95 -18.95
CA TYR A 43 -4.59 8.84 -18.76
C TYR A 43 -5.04 8.28 -20.11
N SER A 44 -4.85 6.98 -20.31
CA SER A 44 -5.35 6.25 -21.47
C SER A 44 -5.70 4.84 -21.04
N GLU A 45 -6.90 4.37 -21.40
CA GLU A 45 -7.34 3.00 -21.10
C GLU A 45 -6.49 1.92 -21.78
N LYS A 46 -5.62 2.30 -22.72
CA LYS A 46 -4.60 1.43 -23.28
C LYS A 46 -3.52 1.03 -22.27
N ASN A 47 -3.20 1.94 -21.35
CA ASN A 47 -2.06 1.80 -20.43
C ASN A 47 -2.51 1.68 -18.97
N ILE A 48 -3.62 2.34 -18.61
CA ILE A 48 -4.09 2.46 -17.23
C ILE A 48 -5.59 2.18 -17.16
N LYS A 49 -6.01 1.30 -16.23
CA LYS A 49 -7.41 1.18 -15.81
C LYS A 49 -7.56 1.62 -14.36
N ALA A 50 -8.17 2.78 -14.16
CA ALA A 50 -8.48 3.30 -12.83
C ALA A 50 -9.92 2.96 -12.41
N PHE A 51 -10.11 2.44 -11.20
CA PHE A 51 -11.44 2.05 -10.71
C PHE A 51 -11.57 2.21 -9.18
N GLN A 52 -12.81 2.40 -8.72
CA GLN A 52 -13.10 2.47 -7.29
C GLN A 52 -13.25 1.06 -6.73
N THR A 53 -12.67 0.79 -5.56
CA THR A 53 -12.87 -0.48 -4.85
C THR A 53 -12.56 -0.38 -3.36
N ASP A 54 -13.31 -1.11 -2.52
CA ASP A 54 -12.87 -1.41 -1.16
C ASP A 54 -11.95 -2.65 -1.20
N ILE A 55 -10.64 -2.42 -1.12
CA ILE A 55 -9.63 -3.48 -1.13
C ILE A 55 -9.72 -4.44 0.07
N THR A 56 -10.53 -4.11 1.08
CA THR A 56 -10.80 -5.00 2.21
C THR A 56 -11.85 -6.06 1.91
N THR A 57 -12.34 -6.12 0.66
CA THR A 57 -13.35 -7.05 0.18
C THR A 57 -12.88 -7.73 -1.12
N ASP A 58 -13.67 -8.69 -1.61
CA ASP A 58 -13.42 -9.36 -2.89
C ASP A 58 -13.88 -8.52 -4.10
N GLU A 59 -14.35 -7.28 -3.92
CA GLU A 59 -14.85 -6.46 -5.03
C GLU A 59 -13.80 -6.16 -6.10
N VAL A 60 -12.53 -6.11 -5.74
CA VAL A 60 -11.43 -5.92 -6.69
C VAL A 60 -11.40 -7.02 -7.76
N LEU A 61 -11.90 -8.22 -7.45
CA LEU A 61 -11.95 -9.37 -8.37
C LEU A 61 -12.95 -9.20 -9.51
N LYS A 62 -13.88 -8.23 -9.40
CA LYS A 62 -14.77 -7.85 -10.51
C LYS A 62 -14.00 -7.13 -11.63
N GLU A 63 -12.89 -6.49 -11.29
CA GLU A 63 -12.10 -5.65 -12.19
C GLU A 63 -10.80 -6.30 -12.61
N ILE A 64 -10.25 -7.18 -11.76
CA ILE A 64 -8.95 -7.85 -11.91
C ILE A 64 -9.13 -9.35 -11.71
N PRO A 65 -8.86 -10.18 -12.74
CA PRO A 65 -8.92 -11.63 -12.59
C PRO A 65 -7.89 -12.15 -11.56
N GLU A 66 -8.18 -13.30 -10.97
CA GLU A 66 -7.19 -14.02 -10.16
C GLU A 66 -5.96 -14.39 -10.99
N GLU A 67 -4.80 -14.44 -10.33
CA GLU A 67 -3.52 -14.83 -10.92
C GLU A 67 -3.16 -14.07 -12.21
N SER A 68 -3.49 -12.79 -12.27
CA SER A 68 -3.30 -11.96 -13.47
C SER A 68 -2.18 -10.94 -13.34
N LEU A 69 -1.72 -10.63 -12.12
CA LEU A 69 -0.77 -9.56 -11.87
C LEU A 69 0.63 -10.08 -11.49
N ASP A 70 1.65 -9.42 -12.02
CA ASP A 70 3.05 -9.67 -11.66
C ASP A 70 3.51 -8.87 -10.44
N ILE A 71 2.95 -7.66 -10.26
CA ILE A 71 3.34 -6.71 -9.21
C ILE A 71 2.09 -6.05 -8.62
N VAL A 72 2.07 -5.93 -7.29
CA VAL A 72 1.13 -5.11 -6.52
C VAL A 72 1.93 -4.15 -5.63
N THR A 73 1.55 -2.87 -5.59
CA THR A 73 2.12 -1.90 -4.63
C THR A 73 1.11 -1.57 -3.55
N LEU A 74 1.55 -1.61 -2.29
CA LEU A 74 0.77 -1.26 -1.12
C LEU A 74 1.55 -0.22 -0.31
N ILE A 75 1.47 1.05 -0.73
CA ILE A 75 2.30 2.16 -0.23
C ILE A 75 1.41 3.14 0.53
N PHE A 76 1.60 3.24 1.85
CA PHE A 76 0.82 4.09 2.77
C PHE A 76 -0.69 3.83 2.76
N VAL A 77 -1.09 2.59 2.49
CA VAL A 77 -2.50 2.18 2.42
C VAL A 77 -2.90 1.37 3.65
N LEU A 78 -2.14 0.33 3.98
CA LEU A 78 -2.56 -0.65 4.99
C LEU A 78 -2.71 0.03 6.36
N SER A 79 -1.88 1.02 6.67
CA SER A 79 -2.01 1.81 7.91
C SER A 79 -3.32 2.58 8.06
N SER A 80 -4.05 2.84 6.98
CA SER A 80 -5.37 3.50 7.02
C SER A 80 -6.52 2.52 7.27
N ILE A 81 -6.26 1.22 7.15
CA ILE A 81 -7.24 0.14 7.30
C ILE A 81 -7.24 -0.32 8.78
N HIS A 82 -8.36 -0.88 9.25
CA HIS A 82 -8.39 -1.45 10.60
C HIS A 82 -7.56 -2.75 10.66
N PRO A 83 -6.73 -2.99 11.70
CA PRO A 83 -5.84 -4.16 11.77
C PRO A 83 -6.54 -5.53 11.62
N CYS A 84 -7.79 -5.64 12.05
CA CYS A 84 -8.58 -6.87 11.86
C CYS A 84 -8.77 -7.28 10.39
N LYS A 85 -8.59 -6.35 9.45
CA LYS A 85 -8.73 -6.59 8.00
C LYS A 85 -7.39 -6.75 7.29
N PHE A 86 -6.24 -6.58 7.96
CA PHE A 86 -4.92 -6.61 7.28
C PHE A 86 -4.66 -7.94 6.59
N LEU A 87 -4.89 -9.04 7.30
CA LEU A 87 -4.70 -10.37 6.74
C LEU A 87 -5.64 -10.64 5.56
N GLN A 88 -6.88 -10.15 5.64
CA GLN A 88 -7.84 -10.28 4.54
C GLN A 88 -7.38 -9.52 3.29
N VAL A 89 -6.93 -8.26 3.43
CA VAL A 89 -6.37 -7.48 2.32
C VAL A 89 -5.23 -8.24 1.67
N LEU A 90 -4.26 -8.72 2.46
CA LEU A 90 -3.11 -9.45 1.92
C LEU A 90 -3.53 -10.75 1.20
N ARG A 91 -4.55 -11.47 1.68
CA ARG A 91 -5.09 -12.66 1.01
C ARG A 91 -5.78 -12.35 -0.31
N VAL A 92 -6.51 -11.23 -0.41
CA VAL A 92 -7.07 -10.75 -1.67
C VAL A 92 -5.94 -10.45 -2.66
N LEU A 93 -4.90 -9.73 -2.21
CA LEU A 93 -3.72 -9.44 -3.04
C LEU A 93 -2.95 -10.71 -3.45
N TYR A 94 -2.92 -11.74 -2.60
CA TYR A 94 -2.33 -13.03 -2.92
C TYR A 94 -3.07 -13.75 -4.07
N ARG A 95 -4.41 -13.67 -4.09
CA ARG A 95 -5.24 -14.29 -5.15
C ARG A 95 -5.03 -13.63 -6.50
N ILE A 96 -4.97 -12.30 -6.56
CA ILE A 96 -4.77 -11.57 -7.83
C ILE A 96 -3.36 -11.72 -8.41
N LEU A 97 -2.36 -12.00 -7.56
CA LEU A 97 -0.98 -12.20 -8.00
C LEU A 97 -0.82 -13.55 -8.68
N LYS A 98 -0.11 -13.56 -9.80
CA LYS A 98 0.43 -14.77 -10.43
C LYS A 98 1.36 -15.51 -9.44
N PRO A 99 1.58 -16.82 -9.61
CA PRO A 99 2.73 -17.48 -9.03
C PRO A 99 4.01 -16.67 -9.29
N ARG A 100 4.86 -16.51 -8.27
CA ARG A 100 6.07 -15.65 -8.30
C ARG A 100 5.81 -14.13 -8.37
N GLY A 101 4.55 -13.69 -8.45
CA GLY A 101 4.19 -12.28 -8.38
C GLY A 101 4.58 -11.65 -7.04
N VAL A 102 4.82 -10.34 -7.03
CA VAL A 102 5.41 -9.64 -5.88
C VAL A 102 4.52 -8.55 -5.31
N ILE A 103 4.55 -8.41 -3.98
CA ILE A 103 4.06 -7.23 -3.27
C ILE A 103 5.26 -6.35 -2.92
N LEU A 104 5.13 -5.06 -3.25
CA LEU A 104 5.99 -3.99 -2.78
C LEU A 104 5.23 -3.18 -1.73
N PHE A 105 5.65 -3.32 -0.48
CA PHE A 105 5.01 -2.71 0.67
C PHE A 105 5.84 -1.56 1.21
N ARG A 106 5.18 -0.47 1.58
CA ARG A 106 5.80 0.60 2.36
C ARG A 106 4.77 1.29 3.23
N ASP A 107 5.05 1.43 4.52
CA ASP A 107 4.13 2.12 5.43
C ASP A 107 4.86 2.72 6.64
N TYR A 108 4.13 3.20 7.65
CA TYR A 108 4.72 3.78 8.87
C TYR A 108 5.32 2.68 9.77
N GLY A 109 6.57 2.88 10.22
CA GLY A 109 7.23 1.99 11.17
C GLY A 109 7.05 2.45 12.62
N LEU A 110 7.17 1.54 13.58
CA LEU A 110 7.11 1.89 15.00
C LEU A 110 8.11 2.98 15.39
N TYR A 111 7.72 3.76 16.39
CA TYR A 111 8.50 4.84 16.99
C TYR A 111 8.81 6.01 16.04
N ASP A 112 8.11 6.07 14.89
CA ASP A 112 8.11 7.26 14.04
C ASP A 112 7.73 8.50 14.86
N MET A 113 8.37 9.64 14.62
CA MET A 113 8.05 10.87 15.36
C MET A 113 6.59 11.28 15.23
N ALA A 114 5.92 10.94 14.12
CA ALA A 114 4.49 11.20 13.99
C ALA A 114 3.64 10.33 14.92
N GLN A 115 4.10 9.12 15.26
CA GLN A 115 3.46 8.26 16.26
C GLN A 115 3.59 8.86 17.66
N LEU A 116 4.82 9.26 18.02
CA LEU A 116 5.16 9.70 19.37
C LEU A 116 4.49 11.03 19.77
N ARG A 117 4.09 11.84 18.79
CA ARG A 117 3.48 13.17 19.02
C ARG A 117 1.96 13.16 19.08
N PHE A 118 1.28 12.01 18.94
CA PHE A 118 -0.18 11.97 19.07
C PHE A 118 -0.60 12.44 20.46
N LYS A 119 -1.54 13.38 20.50
CA LYS A 119 -2.10 13.88 21.76
C LYS A 119 -2.99 12.81 22.41
N PRO A 120 -3.19 12.87 23.74
CA PRO A 120 -4.20 12.05 24.41
C PRO A 120 -5.57 12.14 23.70
N GLY A 121 -6.28 11.02 23.62
CA GLY A 121 -7.57 10.91 22.91
C GLY A 121 -7.46 10.49 21.43
N HIS A 122 -6.26 10.46 20.85
CA HIS A 122 -6.06 9.99 19.47
C HIS A 122 -5.69 8.50 19.36
N LYS A 123 -5.27 7.85 20.45
CA LYS A 123 -4.95 6.42 20.45
C LYS A 123 -6.25 5.60 20.47
N ILE A 124 -6.48 4.80 19.43
CA ILE A 124 -7.63 3.89 19.33
C ILE A 124 -7.30 2.55 20.00
N ALA A 125 -6.12 2.01 19.67
CA ALA A 125 -5.58 0.76 20.21
C ALA A 125 -4.05 0.81 20.15
N ASP A 126 -3.38 -0.27 20.53
CA ASP A 126 -1.93 -0.36 20.38
C ASP A 126 -1.53 -0.21 18.91
N ASN A 127 -0.59 0.71 18.69
CA ASN A 127 -0.08 1.13 17.40
C ASN A 127 -1.11 1.71 16.41
N LEU A 128 -2.38 1.83 16.80
CA LEU A 128 -3.48 2.36 15.98
C LEU A 128 -3.95 3.71 16.51
N TYR A 129 -3.87 4.73 15.67
CA TYR A 129 -4.20 6.12 16.03
C TYR A 129 -5.18 6.74 15.02
N MET A 130 -5.96 7.70 15.49
CA MET A 130 -6.83 8.55 14.66
C MET A 130 -6.14 9.88 14.36
N ARG A 131 -6.08 10.25 13.09
CA ARG A 131 -5.60 11.54 12.61
C ARG A 131 -6.65 12.64 12.81
N GLN A 132 -6.23 13.88 12.63
CA GLN A 132 -7.10 15.06 12.74
C GLN A 132 -8.22 15.09 11.68
N ASP A 133 -7.96 14.53 10.50
CA ASP A 133 -8.94 14.40 9.41
C ASP A 133 -9.88 13.19 9.58
N GLY A 134 -9.82 12.49 10.71
CA GLY A 134 -10.62 11.30 11.01
C GLY A 134 -10.11 10.01 10.38
N THR A 135 -9.04 10.05 9.58
CA THR A 135 -8.41 8.84 9.04
C THR A 135 -7.57 8.11 10.09
N ARG A 136 -7.21 6.85 9.82
CA ARG A 136 -6.43 6.02 10.75
C ARG A 136 -4.95 5.99 10.37
N SER A 137 -4.12 5.66 11.34
CA SER A 137 -2.71 5.32 11.14
C SER A 137 -2.29 4.21 12.07
N TYR A 138 -1.98 3.08 11.46
CA TYR A 138 -1.27 1.99 12.11
C TYR A 138 0.24 2.13 11.91
N TYR A 139 1.02 1.85 12.95
CA TYR A 139 2.48 1.82 12.92
C TYR A 139 2.96 0.38 13.06
N PHE A 140 3.66 -0.12 12.05
CA PHE A 140 4.02 -1.54 11.94
C PHE A 140 5.36 -1.83 12.60
N SER A 141 5.44 -2.99 13.27
CA SER A 141 6.72 -3.61 13.57
C SER A 141 7.19 -4.50 12.41
N GLU A 142 8.50 -4.74 12.33
CA GLU A 142 9.07 -5.69 11.37
C GLU A 142 8.49 -7.10 11.60
N GLU A 143 8.41 -7.54 12.85
CA GLU A 143 7.89 -8.85 13.24
C GLU A 143 6.41 -9.00 12.86
N TYR A 144 5.57 -8.02 13.19
CA TYR A 144 4.14 -8.09 12.91
C TYR A 144 3.85 -8.08 11.41
N LEU A 145 4.58 -7.26 10.63
CA LEU A 145 4.43 -7.28 9.17
C LEU A 145 4.88 -8.61 8.57
N PHE A 146 5.99 -9.18 9.08
CA PHE A 146 6.47 -10.49 8.66
C PHE A 146 5.41 -11.57 8.88
N GLU A 147 4.84 -11.63 10.09
CA GLU A 147 3.78 -12.58 10.45
C GLU A 147 2.53 -12.43 9.56
N LEU A 148 2.12 -11.19 9.27
CA LEU A 148 1.00 -10.92 8.38
C LEU A 148 1.24 -11.43 6.95
N LEU A 149 2.43 -11.17 6.40
CA LEU A 149 2.79 -11.61 5.05
C LEU A 149 2.87 -13.14 4.95
N VAL A 150 3.52 -13.78 5.91
CA VAL A 150 3.60 -15.25 5.97
C VAL A 150 2.21 -15.87 6.20
N GLY A 151 1.42 -15.30 7.11
CA GLY A 151 0.04 -15.76 7.38
C GLY A 151 -0.91 -15.60 6.19
N ALA A 152 -0.59 -14.71 5.26
CA ALA A 152 -1.29 -14.56 3.98
C ALA A 152 -0.77 -15.49 2.88
N GLY A 153 0.32 -16.23 3.12
CA GLY A 153 0.89 -17.21 2.19
C GLY A 153 2.10 -16.72 1.39
N PHE A 154 2.62 -15.52 1.67
CA PHE A 154 3.78 -14.99 0.95
C PHE A 154 5.11 -15.51 1.52
N GLU A 155 6.10 -15.63 0.64
CA GLU A 155 7.52 -15.71 1.01
C GLU A 155 8.10 -14.29 1.13
N VAL A 156 8.54 -13.90 2.33
CA VAL A 156 9.15 -12.60 2.56
C VAL A 156 10.57 -12.59 2.01
N VAL A 157 10.86 -11.67 1.09
CA VAL A 157 12.18 -11.49 0.46
C VAL A 157 13.02 -10.47 1.23
N SER A 158 12.40 -9.37 1.65
CA SER A 158 13.02 -8.37 2.52
C SER A 158 11.95 -7.69 3.36
N ASN A 159 12.28 -7.30 4.58
CA ASN A 159 11.40 -6.55 5.47
C ASN A 159 12.28 -5.79 6.44
N MET A 160 12.29 -4.46 6.34
CA MET A 160 13.20 -3.63 7.12
C MET A 160 12.66 -2.23 7.41
N TYR A 161 13.07 -1.64 8.53
CA TYR A 161 12.89 -0.21 8.75
C TYR A 161 13.80 0.64 7.87
N ILE A 162 13.24 1.74 7.38
CA ILE A 162 13.92 2.79 6.64
C ILE A 162 13.77 4.09 7.42
N GLN A 163 14.89 4.58 7.96
CA GLN A 163 14.94 5.86 8.64
C GLN A 163 15.19 6.98 7.63
N ARG A 164 14.44 8.07 7.74
CA ARG A 164 14.63 9.30 6.97
C ARG A 164 14.57 10.50 7.90
N ARG A 165 14.99 11.66 7.39
CA ARG A 165 14.85 12.93 8.08
C ARG A 165 13.92 13.83 7.28
N THR A 166 12.88 14.37 7.91
CA THR A 166 12.03 15.39 7.30
C THR A 166 12.49 16.74 7.80
N VAL A 167 13.07 17.52 6.88
CA VAL A 167 13.55 18.88 7.16
C VAL A 167 12.68 19.87 6.40
N ASN A 168 11.91 20.69 7.12
CA ASN A 168 11.26 21.88 6.59
C ASN A 168 11.90 23.10 7.26
N LYS A 169 12.79 23.75 6.52
CA LYS A 169 13.54 24.92 7.01
C LYS A 169 12.64 26.12 7.32
N LYS A 170 11.53 26.29 6.58
CA LYS A 170 10.59 27.40 6.76
C LYS A 170 9.88 27.31 8.10
N ASP A 171 9.45 26.10 8.46
CA ASP A 171 8.68 25.84 9.68
C ASP A 171 9.54 25.35 10.85
N GLY A 172 10.88 25.33 10.68
CA GLY A 172 11.82 24.87 11.70
C GLY A 172 11.69 23.39 12.08
N ILE A 173 11.11 22.57 11.21
CA ILE A 173 10.89 21.14 11.46
C ILE A 173 12.13 20.38 11.03
N ASP A 174 12.77 19.67 11.95
CA ASP A 174 13.74 18.62 11.67
C ASP A 174 13.38 17.41 12.54
N VAL A 175 12.70 16.43 11.94
CA VAL A 175 12.23 15.25 12.68
C VAL A 175 12.66 13.96 12.00
N PRO A 176 13.18 12.98 12.76
CA PRO A 176 13.39 11.64 12.25
C PRO A 176 12.05 10.99 11.91
N ARG A 177 12.01 10.31 10.77
CA ARG A 177 10.88 9.53 10.31
C ARG A 177 11.29 8.07 10.20
N ILE A 178 10.41 7.18 10.64
CA ILE A 178 10.59 5.73 10.53
C ILE A 178 9.49 5.17 9.65
N PHE A 179 9.91 4.56 8.55
CA PHE A 179 9.04 3.80 7.66
C PHE A 179 9.44 2.34 7.72
N ILE A 180 8.52 1.45 7.37
CA ILE A 180 8.83 0.05 7.10
C ILE A 180 8.71 -0.17 5.60
N GLN A 181 9.61 -0.99 5.03
CA GLN A 181 9.59 -1.38 3.64
C GLN A 181 9.76 -2.89 3.53
N ALA A 182 8.88 -3.54 2.78
CA ALA A 182 8.96 -4.97 2.55
C ALA A 182 8.74 -5.34 1.09
N LYS A 183 9.38 -6.43 0.69
CA LYS A 183 9.15 -7.14 -0.56
C LYS A 183 8.81 -8.57 -0.21
N ALA A 184 7.68 -9.05 -0.71
CA ALA A 184 7.25 -10.43 -0.54
C ALA A 184 6.76 -10.98 -1.88
N LYS A 185 6.88 -12.29 -2.07
CA LYS A 185 6.51 -12.96 -3.33
C LYS A 185 5.53 -14.09 -3.06
N LYS A 186 4.58 -14.29 -3.97
CA LYS A 186 3.75 -15.50 -4.00
C LYS A 186 4.66 -16.68 -4.39
N PRO A 187 4.60 -17.83 -3.69
CA PRO A 187 5.38 -19.02 -4.05
C PRO A 187 5.14 -19.44 -5.51
N ALA A 188 6.07 -20.22 -6.06
CA ALA A 188 5.80 -20.92 -7.31
C ALA A 188 4.79 -22.05 -7.06
N VAL A 189 3.98 -22.39 -8.07
CA VAL A 189 3.20 -23.64 -8.03
C VAL A 189 4.22 -24.79 -8.05
N PRO A 190 4.11 -25.79 -7.15
CA PRO A 190 4.94 -26.98 -7.23
C PRO A 190 4.75 -27.61 -8.62
N THR A 191 5.85 -27.80 -9.35
CA THR A 191 5.82 -28.54 -10.60
C THR A 191 5.60 -30.01 -10.23
N THR A 192 4.42 -30.55 -10.53
CA THR A 192 4.13 -31.98 -10.43
C THR A 192 4.88 -32.78 -11.47
#